data_AF-A0A955I8C7-F1
#
_entry.id   AF-A0A955I8C7-F1
#
_cell.length_a   1.000
_cell.length_b   1.000
_cell.length_c   1.000
_cell.angle_alpha   90.00
_cell.angle_beta   90.00
_cell.angle_gamma   90.00
#
_symmetry.space_group_name_H-M   'P 1'
#
loop_
_entity.id
_entity.type
_entity.pdbx_description
1 polymer ?
#
loop_
_entity_poly.entity_id
_entity_poly.type
_entity_poly.pdbx_seq_one_letter_code
_entity_poly.pdbx_strand_id
1 'polypeptide(L)'
;MKKSELNLAKGVVWNLDNLYKGMDDPQIEADLEEIETKSSNFEKKYRGKILKGGLTPNELNKAIVLYENILTKVATYGSFAGLLQAKDSVSDKINHFYQKAEEYSNT
;
A
#
# COMPACT_ATOMS: atom_id res chain seq x y z
N MET A 1 16.17 -13.78 -43.97
CA MET A 1 15.19 -13.30 -42.97
C MET A 1 15.93 -12.88 -41.71
N LYS A 2 16.09 -11.57 -41.46
CA LYS A 2 16.59 -11.04 -40.17
C LYS A 2 15.44 -11.09 -39.17
N LYS A 3 15.54 -11.96 -38.16
CA LYS A 3 14.60 -11.96 -37.03
C LYS A 3 14.99 -10.79 -36.13
N SER A 4 14.01 -9.95 -35.81
CA SER A 4 14.10 -8.66 -35.12
C SER A 4 14.87 -8.73 -33.79
N GLU A 5 16.09 -8.19 -33.77
CA GLU A 5 16.82 -7.82 -32.55
C GLU A 5 16.57 -6.35 -32.19
N LEU A 6 15.33 -6.03 -31.83
CA LEU A 6 15.05 -4.78 -31.13
C LEU A 6 14.23 -5.11 -29.90
N ASN A 7 14.94 -5.48 -28.84
CA ASN A 7 14.39 -5.50 -27.49
C ASN A 7 14.33 -4.05 -26.99
N LEU A 8 13.36 -3.30 -27.52
CA LEU A 8 13.15 -1.86 -27.31
C LEU A 8 13.00 -1.45 -25.84
N ALA A 9 12.75 -2.40 -24.94
CA ALA A 9 12.51 -2.16 -23.52
C ALA A 9 13.73 -2.40 -22.63
N LYS A 10 14.89 -2.77 -23.18
CA LYS A 10 16.09 -3.06 -22.37
C LYS A 10 16.53 -1.79 -21.62
N GLY A 11 16.26 -1.75 -20.31
CA GLY A 11 16.61 -0.63 -19.42
C GLY A 11 15.48 0.37 -19.17
N VAL A 12 14.30 0.21 -19.76
CA VAL A 12 13.13 1.02 -19.41
C VAL A 12 12.51 0.44 -18.15
N VAL A 13 12.52 1.21 -17.06
CA VAL A 13 11.94 0.83 -15.76
C VAL A 13 10.81 1.78 -15.41
N TRP A 14 9.82 1.28 -14.69
CA TRP A 14 8.73 2.10 -14.16
C TRP A 14 9.31 3.08 -13.13
N ASN A 15 8.97 4.36 -13.27
CA ASN A 15 9.26 5.33 -12.22
C ASN A 15 8.21 5.19 -11.12
N LEU A 16 8.65 4.85 -9.91
CA LEU A 16 7.80 4.61 -8.75
C LEU A 16 7.88 5.73 -7.69
N ASP A 17 8.59 6.83 -7.97
CA ASP A 17 8.84 7.93 -7.03
C ASP A 17 7.56 8.60 -6.51
N ASN A 18 6.44 8.45 -7.24
CA ASN A 18 5.12 8.91 -6.79
C ASN A 18 4.53 8.05 -5.65
N LEU A 19 5.02 6.83 -5.47
CA LEU A 19 4.66 5.96 -4.36
C LEU A 19 5.71 6.12 -3.26
N TYR A 20 6.95 5.71 -3.55
CA TYR A 20 8.12 5.84 -2.69
C TYR A 20 9.38 5.92 -3.55
N LYS A 21 10.40 6.63 -3.07
CA LYS A 21 11.69 6.79 -3.76
C LYS A 21 12.53 5.51 -3.79
N GLY A 22 12.16 4.51 -3.00
CA GLY A 22 12.89 3.25 -2.86
C GLY A 22 12.42 2.46 -1.64
N MET A 23 12.94 1.23 -1.47
CA MET A 23 12.62 0.37 -0.31
C MET A 23 13.08 0.96 1.03
N ASP A 24 14.05 1.88 0.99
CA ASP A 24 14.64 2.52 2.16
C ASP A 24 14.09 3.96 2.35
N ASP A 25 12.99 4.31 1.67
CA ASP A 25 12.33 5.62 1.83
C ASP A 25 11.70 5.74 3.23
N PRO A 26 12.07 6.74 4.05
CA PRO A 26 11.52 6.91 5.39
C PRO A 26 10.00 7.16 5.41
N GLN A 27 9.41 7.57 4.28
CA GLN A 27 7.95 7.71 4.17
C GLN A 27 7.22 6.37 4.33
N ILE A 28 7.88 5.25 4.00
CA ILE A 28 7.29 3.91 4.20
C ILE A 28 7.01 3.69 5.69
N GLU A 29 8.02 3.87 6.54
CA GLU A 29 7.86 3.69 7.99
C GLU A 29 6.79 4.65 8.56
N ALA A 30 6.83 5.91 8.15
CA ALA A 30 5.85 6.90 8.57
C ALA A 30 4.41 6.52 8.16
N ASP A 31 4.22 5.97 6.96
CA ASP A 31 2.91 5.51 6.50
C ASP A 31 2.45 4.28 7.29
N LEU A 32 3.33 3.32 7.59
CA LEU A 32 2.99 2.13 8.38
C LEU A 32 2.60 2.51 9.81
N GLU A 33 3.35 3.39 10.48
CA GLU A 33 2.99 3.91 11.81
C GLU A 33 1.64 4.64 11.81
N GLU A 34 1.37 5.42 10.75
CA GLU A 34 0.11 6.13 10.57
C GLU A 34 -1.06 5.18 10.38
N ILE A 35 -0.89 4.13 9.56
CA ILE A 35 -1.89 3.08 9.33
C ILE A 35 -2.23 2.41 10.65
N GLU A 36 -1.24 1.92 11.41
CA GLU A 36 -1.45 1.28 12.71
C GLU A 36 -2.24 2.17 13.68
N THR A 37 -1.77 3.41 13.84
CA THR A 37 -2.39 4.36 14.75
C THR A 37 -3.83 4.67 14.34
N LYS A 38 -4.08 4.92 13.06
CA LYS A 38 -5.42 5.26 12.57
C LYS A 38 -6.36 4.07 12.60
N SER A 39 -5.89 2.87 12.25
CA SER A 39 -6.68 1.62 12.31
C SER A 39 -7.12 1.32 13.74
N SER A 40 -6.21 1.37 14.72
CA SER A 40 -6.54 1.16 16.14
C SER A 40 -7.57 2.18 16.65
N ASN A 41 -7.40 3.45 16.28
CA ASN A 41 -8.33 4.51 16.68
C ASN A 41 -9.69 4.37 15.98
N PHE A 42 -9.70 3.98 14.70
CA PHE A 42 -10.92 3.73 13.93
C PHE A 42 -11.75 2.63 14.59
N GLU A 43 -11.09 1.51 14.91
CA GLU A 43 -11.72 0.38 15.58
C GLU A 43 -12.36 0.81 16.90
N LYS A 44 -11.59 1.41 17.82
CA LYS A 44 -12.07 1.89 19.12
C LYS A 44 -13.25 2.85 18.98
N LYS A 45 -13.23 3.70 17.96
CA LYS A 45 -14.22 4.75 17.77
C LYS A 45 -15.52 4.24 17.15
N TYR A 46 -15.48 3.29 16.23
CA TYR A 46 -16.64 2.95 15.39
C TYR A 46 -17.15 1.51 15.55
N ARG A 47 -16.35 0.58 16.09
CA ARG A 47 -16.75 -0.83 16.26
C ARG A 47 -18.07 -0.94 17.03
N GLY A 48 -19.04 -1.64 16.45
CA GLY A 48 -20.35 -1.91 17.07
C GLY A 48 -21.31 -0.72 17.19
N LYS A 49 -20.95 0.48 16.70
CA LYS A 49 -21.84 1.66 16.77
C LYS A 49 -22.89 1.71 15.67
N ILE A 50 -22.57 1.18 14.49
CA ILE A 50 -23.49 1.18 13.32
C ILE A 50 -24.77 0.39 13.63
N LEU A 51 -24.63 -0.82 14.17
CA LEU A 51 -25.76 -1.70 14.49
C LEU A 51 -26.70 -1.11 15.57
N LYS A 52 -26.21 -0.19 16.38
CA LYS A 52 -26.98 0.45 17.46
C LYS A 52 -27.67 1.75 17.02
N GLY A 53 -27.59 2.11 15.73
CA GLY A 53 -28.02 3.43 15.26
C GLY A 53 -27.21 4.58 15.89
N GLY A 54 -26.00 4.28 16.40
CA GLY A 54 -25.21 5.20 17.22
C GLY A 54 -24.35 6.18 16.44
N LEU A 55 -24.58 6.32 15.13
CA LEU A 55 -23.87 7.27 14.27
C LEU A 55 -24.89 8.08 13.46
N THR A 56 -24.72 9.39 13.46
CA THR A 56 -25.41 10.29 12.53
C THR A 56 -24.86 10.11 11.11
N PRO A 57 -25.58 10.53 10.06
CA PRO A 57 -25.08 10.47 8.68
C PRO A 57 -23.72 11.16 8.48
N ASN A 58 -23.49 12.29 9.14
CA ASN A 58 -22.22 13.01 9.08
C ASN A 58 -21.07 12.24 9.76
N GLU A 59 -21.34 11.58 10.89
CA GLU A 59 -20.34 10.75 11.56
C GLU A 59 -20.00 9.49 10.77
N LEU A 60 -20.99 8.90 10.09
CA LEU A 60 -20.77 7.78 9.18
C LEU A 60 -19.93 8.19 7.97
N ASN A 61 -20.22 9.34 7.35
CA ASN A 61 -19.42 9.86 6.25
C ASN A 61 -17.96 10.08 6.68
N LYS A 62 -17.73 10.69 7.85
CA LYS A 62 -16.37 10.84 8.42
C LYS A 62 -15.68 9.51 8.67
N ALA A 63 -16.42 8.48 9.09
CA ALA A 63 -15.88 7.14 9.26
C ALA A 63 -15.42 6.56 7.91
N ILE A 64 -16.26 6.64 6.88
CA ILE A 64 -15.94 6.15 5.53
C ILE A 64 -14.70 6.84 4.98
N VAL A 65 -14.63 8.17 5.04
CA VAL A 65 -13.46 8.92 4.55
C VAL A 65 -12.19 8.54 5.31
N LEU A 66 -12.26 8.35 6.64
CA LEU A 66 -11.12 7.89 7.41
C LEU A 66 -10.68 6.48 7.00
N TYR A 67 -11.63 5.58 6.77
CA TYR A 67 -11.38 4.22 6.32
C TYR A 67 -10.72 4.20 4.94
N GLU A 68 -11.22 4.98 3.97
CA GLU A 68 -10.63 5.12 2.63
C GLU A 68 -9.19 5.65 2.68
N ASN A 69 -8.91 6.60 3.57
CA ASN A 69 -7.56 7.13 3.74
C ASN A 69 -6.59 6.07 4.28
N ILE A 70 -7.02 5.21 5.21
CA ILE A 70 -6.23 4.09 5.71
C ILE A 70 -5.97 3.11 4.57
N LEU A 71 -7.03 2.68 3.87
CA LEU A 71 -6.91 1.73 2.75
C LEU A 71 -6.02 2.26 1.63
N THR A 72 -6.06 3.56 1.34
CA THR A 72 -5.23 4.18 0.31
C THR A 72 -3.75 4.00 0.63
N LYS A 73 -3.35 4.16 1.90
CA LYS A 73 -1.95 3.95 2.32
C LYS A 73 -1.53 2.49 2.25
N VAL A 74 -2.38 1.58 2.74
CA VAL A 74 -2.15 0.12 2.64
C VAL A 74 -1.97 -0.29 1.17
N ALA A 75 -2.87 0.18 0.30
CA ALA A 75 -2.81 -0.10 -1.13
C ALA A 75 -1.57 0.51 -1.80
N THR A 76 -1.13 1.70 -1.36
CA THR A 76 0.10 2.34 -1.87
C THR A 76 1.33 1.52 -1.54
N TYR A 77 1.46 1.08 -0.28
CA TYR A 77 2.56 0.22 0.18
C TYR A 77 2.59 -1.13 -0.55
N GLY A 78 1.46 -1.84 -0.58
CA GLY A 78 1.34 -3.12 -1.28
C GLY A 78 1.61 -3.00 -2.79
N SER A 79 1.08 -1.97 -3.43
CA SER A 79 1.31 -1.72 -4.87
C SER A 79 2.77 -1.43 -5.17
N PHE A 80 3.45 -0.63 -4.34
CA PHE A 80 4.88 -0.37 -4.51
C PHE A 80 5.69 -1.66 -4.42
N ALA A 81 5.41 -2.50 -3.41
CA ALA A 81 6.10 -3.77 -3.22
C ALA A 81 5.85 -4.73 -4.40
N GLY A 82 4.61 -4.85 -4.86
CA GLY A 82 4.25 -5.68 -6.02
C GLY A 82 4.89 -5.20 -7.32
N LEU A 83 4.96 -3.89 -7.55
CA LEU A 83 5.62 -3.31 -8.73
C LEU A 83 7.14 -3.52 -8.71
N LEU A 84 7.77 -3.45 -7.53
CA LEU A 84 9.19 -3.80 -7.38
C LEU A 84 9.43 -5.29 -7.69
N GLN A 85 8.60 -6.17 -7.17
CA GLN A 85 8.70 -7.62 -7.42
C GLN A 85 8.46 -7.97 -8.90
N ALA A 86 7.49 -7.32 -9.55
CA ALA A 86 7.26 -7.48 -10.98
C ALA A 86 8.44 -6.97 -11.84
N LYS A 87 9.20 -5.98 -11.34
CA LYS A 87 10.40 -5.45 -11.99
C LYS A 87 11.58 -6.43 -11.91
N ASP A 88 11.77 -7.10 -10.78
CA ASP A 88 12.89 -8.03 -10.55
C ASP A 88 12.52 -9.12 -9.53
N SER A 89 11.88 -10.18 -10.04
CA SER A 89 11.33 -11.27 -9.22
C SER A 89 12.38 -12.30 -8.78
N VAL A 90 13.62 -12.20 -9.26
CA VAL A 90 14.73 -13.09 -8.87
C VAL A 90 15.58 -12.49 -7.74
N SER A 91 15.31 -11.25 -7.35
CA SER A 91 16.02 -10.56 -6.27
C SER A 91 15.47 -10.92 -4.90
N ASP A 92 16.32 -11.54 -4.06
CA ASP A 92 15.97 -11.92 -2.69
C ASP A 92 15.57 -10.69 -1.84
N LYS A 93 16.25 -9.53 -2.02
CA LYS A 93 15.92 -8.30 -1.28
C LYS A 93 14.50 -7.83 -1.60
N ILE A 94 14.11 -7.86 -2.88
CA ILE A 94 12.79 -7.42 -3.33
C ILE A 94 11.72 -8.43 -2.89
N ASN A 95 11.99 -9.74 -3.00
CA ASN A 95 11.06 -10.77 -2.57
C ASN A 95 10.79 -10.71 -1.05
N HIS A 96 11.81 -10.48 -0.24
CA HIS A 96 11.65 -10.28 1.21
C HIS A 96 10.80 -9.04 1.54
N PHE A 97 11.06 -7.92 0.85
CA PHE A 97 10.26 -6.71 1.00
C PHE A 97 8.80 -6.94 0.61
N TYR A 98 8.56 -7.62 -0.51
CA TYR A 98 7.21 -7.98 -0.97
C TYR A 98 6.47 -8.87 0.03
N GLN A 99 7.12 -9.90 0.58
CA GLN A 99 6.51 -10.76 1.60
C GLN A 99 6.08 -9.97 2.83
N LYS A 100 6.93 -9.06 3.33
CA LYS A 100 6.56 -8.18 4.44
C LYS A 100 5.34 -7.32 4.12
N ALA A 101 5.24 -6.81 2.89
CA ALA A 101 4.10 -6.01 2.46
C ALA A 101 2.80 -6.81 2.38
N GLU A 102 2.86 -8.06 1.93
CA GLU A 102 1.72 -8.98 1.90
C GLU A 102 1.28 -9.38 3.31
N GLU A 103 2.22 -9.67 4.21
CA GLU A 103 1.91 -9.97 5.62
C GLU A 103 1.23 -8.79 6.30
N TYR A 104 1.74 -7.57 6.06
CA TYR A 104 1.17 -6.35 6.60
C TYR A 104 -0.24 -6.05 6.07
N SER A 105 -0.47 -6.27 4.77
CA SER A 105 -1.78 -5.96 4.14
C SER A 105 -2.88 -6.95 4.53
N ASN A 106 -2.51 -8.18 4.92
CA ASN A 106 -3.45 -9.26 5.22
C ASN A 106 -3.74 -9.45 6.72
N THR A 107 -3.07 -8.72 7.61
CA THR A 107 -3.23 -8.80 9.07
C THR A 107 -4.08 -7.63 9.58
#